data_AF-A0A3R6HGY7-F1
#
_entry.id   AF-A0A3R6HGY7-F1
#
_cell.length_a   1.000
_cell.length_b   1.000
_cell.length_c   1.000
_cell.angle_alpha   90.00
_cell.angle_beta   90.00
_cell.angle_gamma   90.00
#
_symmetry.space_group_name_H-M   'P 1'
#
loop_
_entity.id
_entity.type
_entity.pdbx_description
1 polymer ?
#
loop_
_entity_poly.entity_id
_entity_poly.type
_entity_poly.pdbx_seq_one_letter_code
_entity_poly.pdbx_strand_id
1 'polypeptide(L)'
;MVGQVGNTGTRAAGMMLFGDELSCMLLDTRWMLIAIVLLIIADYRFGCEESSLRHKNALESKSPLLADRYEFRASRARRRTANKFVDYLIYIMVGVSLGRALLPQLDIDYIWGGWVVTAFIAIRIEIPSILGHFLFVRGVSVEKKTIMGFIKAFVVALAKSKSEGVGDALEEGFKATEDKG
;
A
#
# COMPACT_ATOMS: atom_id res chain seq x y z
N MET A 1 41.65 -24.94 -8.28
CA MET A 1 40.99 -23.77 -7.67
C MET A 1 41.12 -22.60 -8.63
N VAL A 2 40.13 -22.37 -9.50
CA VAL A 2 40.19 -21.28 -10.48
C VAL A 2 39.61 -20.03 -9.82
N GLY A 3 40.49 -19.19 -9.29
CA GLY A 3 40.14 -17.86 -8.81
C GLY A 3 40.10 -16.89 -9.99
N GLN A 4 38.98 -16.80 -10.69
CA GLN A 4 38.71 -15.64 -11.54
C GLN A 4 38.31 -14.47 -10.65
N VAL A 5 39.31 -13.77 -10.11
CA VAL A 5 39.12 -12.43 -9.57
C VAL A 5 38.99 -11.51 -10.78
N GLY A 6 37.76 -11.15 -11.14
CA GLY A 6 37.51 -10.17 -12.20
C GLY A 6 38.32 -8.89 -11.93
N ASN A 7 39.18 -8.53 -12.89
CA ASN A 7 40.08 -7.38 -12.82
C ASN A 7 39.25 -6.09 -12.58
N THR A 8 39.84 -5.05 -11.98
CA THR A 8 39.11 -3.80 -11.64
C THR A 8 38.35 -3.22 -12.83
N GLY A 9 38.90 -3.35 -14.05
CA GLY A 9 38.23 -2.97 -15.30
C GLY A 9 36.96 -3.78 -15.60
N THR A 10 36.93 -5.09 -15.34
CA THR A 10 35.74 -5.94 -15.53
C THR A 10 34.64 -5.58 -14.53
N ARG A 11 35.00 -5.21 -13.29
CA ARG A 11 34.04 -4.74 -12.27
C ARG A 11 33.46 -3.38 -12.62
N ALA A 12 34.30 -2.45 -13.08
CA ALA A 12 33.88 -1.12 -13.50
C ALA A 12 32.95 -1.18 -14.73
N ALA A 13 33.31 -2.00 -15.73
CA ALA A 13 32.47 -2.23 -16.90
C ALA A 13 31.12 -2.85 -16.53
N GLY A 14 31.12 -3.85 -15.64
CA GLY A 14 29.88 -4.43 -15.11
C GLY A 14 29.00 -3.38 -14.41
N MET A 15 29.58 -2.59 -13.49
CA MET A 15 28.84 -1.54 -12.78
C MET A 15 28.26 -0.48 -13.72
N MET A 16 28.98 -0.11 -14.79
CA MET A 16 28.47 0.84 -15.78
C MET A 16 27.29 0.27 -16.57
N LEU A 17 27.43 -0.96 -17.09
CA LEU A 17 26.37 -1.58 -17.91
C LEU A 17 25.10 -1.84 -17.07
N PHE A 18 25.25 -2.41 -15.88
CA PHE A 18 24.11 -2.62 -14.97
C PHE A 18 23.53 -1.29 -14.48
N GLY A 19 24.38 -0.30 -14.21
CA GLY A 19 23.95 1.02 -13.76
C GLY A 19 23.13 1.76 -14.81
N ASP A 20 23.49 1.64 -16.09
CA ASP A 20 22.77 2.25 -17.20
C ASP A 20 21.39 1.60 -17.40
N GLU A 21 21.32 0.26 -17.39
CA GLU A 21 20.04 -0.46 -17.48
C GLU A 21 19.10 -0.12 -16.32
N LEU A 22 19.61 -0.08 -15.09
CA LEU A 22 18.82 0.31 -13.92
C LEU A 22 18.33 1.76 -14.03
N SER A 23 19.17 2.67 -14.50
CA SER A 23 18.80 4.08 -14.67
C SER A 23 17.69 4.24 -15.71
N CYS A 24 17.78 3.51 -16.82
CA CYS A 24 16.73 3.48 -17.84
C CYS A 24 15.42 2.90 -17.29
N MET A 25 15.47 1.78 -16.56
CA MET A 25 14.29 1.19 -15.94
C MET A 25 13.62 2.13 -14.93
N LEU A 26 14.40 2.87 -14.13
CA LEU A 26 13.85 3.86 -13.20
C LEU A 26 13.17 5.02 -13.91
N LEU A 27 13.74 5.48 -15.03
CA LEU A 27 13.14 6.54 -15.83
C LEU A 27 11.85 6.07 -16.52
N ASP A 28 11.80 4.83 -17.02
CA ASP A 28 10.60 4.27 -17.63
C ASP A 28 9.48 4.10 -16.59
N THR A 29 9.84 3.72 -15.36
CA THR A 29 8.89 3.46 -14.27
C THR A 29 8.57 4.69 -13.40
N ARG A 30 9.08 5.88 -13.75
CA ARG A 30 8.97 7.10 -12.91
C ARG A 30 7.56 7.38 -12.39
N TRP A 31 6.54 7.18 -13.23
CA TRP A 31 5.16 7.44 -12.88
C TRP A 31 4.59 6.40 -11.91
N MET A 32 5.00 5.14 -12.07
CA MET A 32 4.65 4.05 -11.15
C MET A 32 5.26 4.32 -9.77
N LEU A 33 6.53 4.74 -9.74
CA LEU A 33 7.23 5.08 -8.51
C LEU A 33 6.56 6.24 -7.77
N ILE A 34 6.20 7.30 -8.49
CA ILE A 34 5.45 8.43 -7.91
C ILE A 34 4.13 7.94 -7.32
N ALA A 35 3.36 7.12 -8.05
CA ALA A 35 2.09 6.60 -7.58
C ALA A 35 2.24 5.77 -6.28
N ILE A 36 3.22 4.87 -6.22
CA ILE A 36 3.48 4.05 -5.02
C ILE A 36 3.93 4.92 -3.85
N VAL A 37 4.82 5.90 -4.07
CA VAL A 37 5.26 6.81 -3.02
C VAL A 37 4.08 7.57 -2.41
N LEU A 38 3.14 8.04 -3.23
CA LEU A 38 1.94 8.72 -2.74
C LEU A 38 1.06 7.78 -1.90
N LEU A 39 0.88 6.53 -2.32
CA LEU A 39 0.12 5.53 -1.56
C LEU A 39 0.78 5.22 -0.21
N ILE A 40 2.10 5.03 -0.19
CA ILE A 40 2.86 4.78 1.04
C ILE A 40 2.74 5.97 2.01
N ILE A 41 2.82 7.20 1.50
CA ILE A 41 2.65 8.41 2.33
C ILE A 41 1.23 8.46 2.90
N ALA A 42 0.20 8.18 2.08
CA ALA A 42 -1.17 8.13 2.53
C ALA A 42 -1.37 7.08 3.64
N ASP A 43 -0.90 5.85 3.43
CA ASP A 43 -0.99 4.77 4.42
C ASP A 43 -0.24 5.13 5.72
N TYR A 44 0.95 5.74 5.61
CA TYR A 44 1.69 6.20 6.79
C TYR A 44 0.92 7.25 7.59
N ARG A 45 0.29 8.23 6.93
CA ARG A 45 -0.49 9.27 7.61
C ARG A 45 -1.69 8.68 8.35
N PHE A 46 -2.51 7.88 7.68
CA PHE A 46 -3.69 7.27 8.29
C PHE A 46 -3.33 6.22 9.34
N GLY A 47 -2.25 5.46 9.15
CA GLY A 47 -1.76 4.49 10.13
C GLY A 47 -1.23 5.14 11.41
N CYS A 48 -0.62 6.33 11.32
CA CYS A 48 -0.23 7.10 12.52
C CYS A 48 -1.46 7.60 13.29
N GLU A 49 -2.48 8.07 12.57
CA GLU A 49 -3.73 8.55 13.16
C GLU A 49 -4.47 7.42 13.89
N GLU A 50 -4.64 6.25 13.24
CA GLU A 50 -5.19 5.05 13.86
C GLU A 50 -4.42 4.64 15.11
N SER A 51 -3.09 4.58 15.05
CA SER A 51 -2.28 4.17 16.19
C SER A 51 -2.42 5.13 17.37
N SER A 52 -2.55 6.44 17.10
CA SER A 52 -2.77 7.45 18.14
C SER A 52 -4.14 7.27 18.81
N LEU A 53 -5.17 6.93 18.04
CA LEU A 53 -6.52 6.69 18.53
C LEU A 53 -6.60 5.39 19.35
N ARG A 54 -5.96 4.32 18.88
CA ARG A 54 -5.87 3.04 19.62
C ARG A 54 -5.18 3.20 20.97
N HIS A 55 -4.13 4.01 21.04
CA HIS A 55 -3.44 4.30 22.29
C HIS A 55 -4.36 5.03 23.28
N LYS A 56 -5.10 6.06 22.82
CA LYS A 56 -6.09 6.77 23.65
C LYS A 56 -7.19 5.84 24.17
N ASN A 57 -7.79 5.02 23.30
CA ASN A 57 -8.84 4.08 23.70
C ASN A 57 -8.33 2.99 24.67
N ALA A 58 -7.07 2.58 24.55
CA ALA A 58 -6.43 1.63 25.46
C ALA A 58 -6.15 2.23 26.86
N LEU A 59 -5.84 3.54 26.91
CA LEU A 59 -5.69 4.30 28.16
C LEU A 59 -7.04 4.45 28.89
N GLU A 60 -8.12 4.73 28.15
CA GLU A 60 -9.47 4.86 28.71
C GLU A 60 -10.04 3.53 29.24
N SER A 61 -9.71 2.41 28.59
CA SER A 61 -10.17 1.06 29.00
C SER A 61 -9.37 0.42 30.16
N LYS A 62 -8.50 1.19 30.85
CA LYS A 62 -7.73 0.79 32.06
C LYS A 62 -7.04 -0.59 31.96
N SER A 63 -6.66 -0.99 30.76
CA SER A 63 -6.04 -2.30 30.48
C SER A 63 -4.54 -2.09 30.27
N PRO A 64 -3.68 -2.27 31.29
CA PRO A 64 -2.26 -1.90 31.22
C PRO A 64 -1.49 -2.66 30.13
N LEU A 65 -1.88 -3.91 29.85
CA LEU A 65 -1.27 -4.73 28.81
C LEU A 65 -1.58 -4.26 27.36
N LEU A 66 -2.73 -3.60 27.16
CA LEU A 66 -3.10 -3.06 25.84
C LEU A 66 -2.46 -1.69 25.62
N ALA A 67 -2.39 -0.85 26.65
CA ALA A 67 -1.77 0.47 26.57
C ALA A 67 -0.29 0.39 26.14
N ASP A 68 0.48 -0.56 26.70
CA ASP A 68 1.89 -0.78 26.36
C ASP A 68 2.06 -1.34 24.93
N ARG A 69 1.14 -2.20 24.46
CA ARG A 69 1.18 -2.71 23.08
C ARG A 69 0.88 -1.67 22.02
N TYR A 70 0.00 -0.72 22.33
CA TYR A 70 -0.35 0.38 21.42
C TYR A 70 0.51 1.63 21.60
N GLU A 71 1.57 1.56 22.42
CA GLU A 71 2.53 2.65 22.56
C GLU A 71 3.10 3.02 21.18
N PHE A 72 2.81 4.26 20.75
CA PHE A 72 3.21 4.73 19.44
C PHE A 72 4.72 4.91 19.35
N ARG A 73 5.40 3.97 18.69
CA ARG A 73 6.84 4.04 18.45
C ARG A 73 7.12 4.49 17.01
N ALA A 74 7.37 5.78 16.82
CA ALA A 74 7.66 6.38 15.51
C ALA A 74 8.82 5.69 14.74
N SER A 75 9.80 5.12 15.46
CA SER A 75 10.88 4.32 14.85
C SER A 75 10.37 3.08 14.13
N ARG A 76 9.38 2.37 14.71
CA ARG A 76 8.79 1.15 14.12
C ARG A 76 7.99 1.48 12.88
N ALA A 77 7.17 2.55 12.94
CA ALA A 77 6.37 2.99 11.80
C ALA A 77 7.25 3.35 10.60
N ARG A 78 8.29 4.17 10.81
CA ARG A 78 9.24 4.54 9.74
C ARG A 78 9.96 3.34 9.13
N ARG A 79 10.40 2.36 9.93
CA ARG A 79 11.02 1.14 9.41
C ARG A 79 10.06 0.33 8.54
N ARG A 80 8.79 0.22 8.93
CA ARG A 80 7.76 -0.45 8.12
C ARG A 80 7.55 0.26 6.78
N THR A 81 7.46 1.58 6.79
CA THR A 81 7.31 2.41 5.58
C THR A 81 8.52 2.29 4.65
N ALA A 82 9.74 2.32 5.21
CA ALA A 82 10.97 2.15 4.43
C ALA A 82 11.05 0.75 3.79
N ASN A 83 10.69 -0.30 4.54
CA ASN A 83 10.65 -1.66 3.98
C ASN A 83 9.62 -1.78 2.87
N LYS A 84 8.40 -1.27 3.05
CA LYS A 84 7.38 -1.23 1.98
C LYS A 84 7.90 -0.55 0.71
N PHE A 85 8.59 0.58 0.86
CA PHE A 85 9.16 1.30 -0.26
C PHE A 85 10.18 0.46 -1.03
N VAL A 86 11.13 -0.17 -0.33
CA VAL A 86 12.14 -1.03 -0.96
C VAL A 86 11.51 -2.26 -1.60
N ASP A 87 10.57 -2.91 -0.93
CA ASP A 87 9.88 -4.11 -1.45
C ASP A 87 9.14 -3.79 -2.74
N TYR A 88 8.40 -2.67 -2.79
CA TYR A 88 7.62 -2.29 -3.97
C TYR A 88 8.50 -1.81 -5.12
N LEU A 89 9.62 -1.14 -4.82
CA LEU A 89 10.64 -0.82 -5.82
C LEU A 89 11.15 -2.09 -6.50
N ILE A 90 11.51 -3.10 -5.71
CA ILE A 90 11.98 -4.40 -6.23
C ILE A 90 10.88 -5.09 -7.04
N TYR A 91 9.64 -5.09 -6.57
CA TYR A 91 8.52 -5.72 -7.29
C TYR A 91 8.28 -5.06 -8.65
N ILE A 92 8.30 -3.73 -8.75
CA ILE A 92 8.18 -3.05 -10.04
C ILE A 92 9.33 -3.45 -10.97
N MET A 93 10.58 -3.44 -10.48
CA MET A 93 11.74 -3.81 -11.30
C MET A 93 11.66 -5.25 -11.82
N VAL A 94 11.20 -6.18 -10.98
CA VAL A 94 10.93 -7.57 -11.39
C VAL A 94 9.81 -7.63 -12.43
N GLY A 95 8.72 -6.88 -12.22
CA GLY A 95 7.60 -6.79 -13.17
C GLY A 95 8.03 -6.31 -14.55
N VAL A 96 8.86 -5.27 -14.62
CA VAL A 96 9.41 -4.74 -15.87
C VAL A 96 10.37 -5.74 -16.52
N SER A 97 11.20 -6.41 -15.72
CA SER A 97 12.14 -7.42 -16.23
C SER A 97 11.41 -8.63 -16.84
N LEU A 98 10.35 -9.12 -16.19
CA LEU A 98 9.47 -10.16 -16.72
C LEU A 98 8.70 -9.66 -17.95
N GLY A 99 8.23 -8.42 -17.92
CA GLY A 99 7.60 -7.76 -19.05
C GLY A 99 8.51 -7.77 -20.28
N ARG A 100 9.77 -7.40 -20.11
CA ARG A 100 10.78 -7.36 -21.18
C ARG A 100 11.10 -8.76 -21.72
N ALA A 101 11.03 -9.78 -20.89
CA ALA A 101 11.26 -11.16 -21.30
C ALA A 101 10.09 -11.78 -22.08
N LEU A 102 8.84 -11.47 -21.69
CA LEU A 102 7.65 -12.19 -22.18
C LEU A 102 6.78 -11.37 -23.15
N LEU A 103 6.53 -10.08 -22.87
CA LEU A 103 5.53 -9.29 -23.58
C LEU A 103 5.88 -8.92 -25.03
N PRO A 104 7.15 -8.67 -25.39
CA PRO A 104 7.53 -8.42 -26.78
C PRO A 104 7.20 -9.58 -27.72
N GLN A 105 7.15 -10.81 -27.20
CA GLN A 105 6.78 -12.01 -27.98
C GLN A 105 5.30 -12.00 -28.39
N LEU A 106 4.49 -11.16 -27.73
CA LEU A 106 3.06 -10.98 -27.96
C LEU A 106 2.74 -9.63 -28.61
N ASP A 107 3.77 -8.88 -29.07
CA ASP A 107 3.64 -7.51 -29.57
C ASP A 107 3.04 -6.51 -28.55
N ILE A 108 3.30 -6.77 -27.27
CA ILE A 108 2.88 -5.91 -26.15
C ILE A 108 4.10 -5.18 -25.59
N ASP A 109 3.96 -3.89 -25.31
CA ASP A 109 5.01 -3.09 -24.67
C ASP A 109 5.40 -3.67 -23.29
N TYR A 110 6.70 -3.86 -23.06
CA TYR A 110 7.24 -4.42 -21.83
C TYR A 110 6.86 -3.62 -20.58
N ILE A 111 6.59 -2.32 -20.72
CA ILE A 111 6.22 -1.43 -19.62
C ILE A 111 4.94 -1.89 -18.91
N TRP A 112 4.07 -2.63 -19.61
CA TRP A 112 2.86 -3.20 -19.03
C TRP A 112 3.16 -4.17 -17.89
N GLY A 113 4.30 -4.86 -17.91
CA GLY A 113 4.73 -5.71 -16.79
C GLY A 113 4.89 -4.92 -15.49
N GLY A 114 5.45 -3.72 -15.56
CA GLY A 114 5.56 -2.79 -14.42
C GLY A 114 4.21 -2.25 -13.96
N TRP A 115 3.33 -1.88 -14.90
CA TRP A 115 1.99 -1.38 -14.59
C TRP A 115 1.11 -2.42 -13.89
N VAL A 116 1.14 -3.68 -14.34
CA VAL A 116 0.36 -4.76 -13.72
C VAL A 116 0.79 -4.97 -12.27
N VAL A 117 2.10 -5.01 -12.01
CA VAL A 117 2.61 -5.16 -10.63
C VAL A 117 2.25 -3.95 -9.78
N THR A 118 2.40 -2.73 -10.31
CA THR A 118 2.04 -1.49 -9.62
C THR A 118 0.55 -1.47 -9.26
N ALA A 119 -0.32 -1.84 -10.21
CA ALA A 119 -1.76 -1.92 -9.99
C ALA A 119 -2.12 -2.99 -8.95
N PHE A 120 -1.45 -4.14 -8.98
CA PHE A 120 -1.65 -5.19 -8.00
C PHE A 120 -1.32 -4.70 -6.57
N ILE A 121 -0.15 -4.07 -6.39
CA ILE A 121 0.26 -3.50 -5.10
C ILE A 121 -0.76 -2.44 -4.63
N ALA A 122 -1.13 -1.51 -5.51
CA ALA A 122 -2.06 -0.45 -5.17
C ALA A 122 -3.44 -0.99 -4.77
N ILE A 123 -4.05 -1.85 -5.58
CA ILE A 123 -5.44 -2.28 -5.40
C ILE A 123 -5.58 -3.33 -4.30
N ARG A 124 -4.61 -4.24 -4.16
CA ARG A 124 -4.73 -5.37 -3.22
C ARG A 124 -4.08 -5.13 -1.87
N ILE A 125 -3.07 -4.27 -1.81
CA ILE A 125 -2.28 -4.07 -0.60
C ILE A 125 -2.54 -2.70 0.00
N GLU A 126 -2.28 -1.62 -0.73
CA GLU A 126 -2.27 -0.27 -0.14
C GLU A 126 -3.66 0.35 -0.02
N ILE A 127 -4.49 0.33 -1.08
CA ILE A 127 -5.84 0.93 -1.03
C ILE A 127 -6.69 0.31 0.09
N PRO A 128 -6.77 -1.03 0.24
CA PRO A 128 -7.52 -1.63 1.35
C PRO A 128 -6.94 -1.27 2.73
N SER A 129 -5.61 -1.17 2.86
CA SER A 129 -4.92 -0.75 4.10
C SER A 129 -5.31 0.67 4.49
N ILE A 130 -5.20 1.62 3.55
CA ILE A 130 -5.56 3.03 3.73
C ILE A 130 -7.03 3.17 4.14
N LEU A 131 -7.92 2.53 3.39
CA LEU A 131 -9.36 2.60 3.65
C LEU A 131 -9.71 1.96 5.01
N GLY A 132 -8.99 0.92 5.43
CA GLY A 132 -9.16 0.28 6.73
C GLY A 132 -8.77 1.20 7.88
N HIS A 133 -7.59 1.83 7.78
CA HIS A 133 -7.16 2.84 8.74
C HIS A 133 -8.15 4.02 8.81
N PHE A 134 -8.63 4.48 7.66
CA PHE A 134 -9.61 5.58 7.56
C PHE A 134 -10.96 5.24 8.21
N LEU A 135 -11.47 4.03 7.99
CA LEU A 135 -12.72 3.56 8.59
C LEU A 135 -12.61 3.44 10.12
N PHE A 136 -11.47 2.94 10.60
CA PHE A 136 -11.21 2.82 12.03
C PHE A 136 -11.19 4.19 12.72
N VAL A 137 -10.51 5.17 12.13
CA VAL A 137 -10.46 6.55 12.68
C VAL A 137 -11.84 7.18 12.78
N ARG A 138 -12.77 6.81 11.88
CA ARG A 138 -14.14 7.34 11.84
C ARG A 138 -15.15 6.53 12.66
N GLY A 139 -14.70 5.50 13.38
CA GLY A 139 -15.56 4.71 14.27
C GLY A 139 -16.61 3.85 13.56
N VAL A 140 -16.49 3.62 12.26
CA VAL A 140 -17.41 2.73 11.53
C VAL A 140 -16.90 1.29 11.68
N SER A 141 -17.61 0.48 12.45
CA SER A 141 -17.29 -0.93 12.65
C SER A 141 -17.53 -1.70 11.35
N VAL A 142 -16.46 -2.12 10.68
CA VAL A 142 -16.54 -3.01 9.51
C VAL A 142 -16.84 -4.42 9.98
N GLU A 143 -18.11 -4.69 10.22
CA GLU A 143 -18.61 -6.03 10.47
C GLU A 143 -18.90 -6.68 9.12
N LYS A 144 -17.86 -7.17 8.41
CA LYS A 144 -17.89 -8.31 7.42
C LYS A 144 -16.62 -8.35 6.54
N LYS A 145 -16.14 -9.57 6.30
CA LYS A 145 -14.92 -9.94 5.54
C LYS A 145 -15.01 -9.79 4.00
N THR A 146 -15.93 -8.97 3.48
CA THR A 146 -16.23 -8.90 2.03
C THR A 146 -15.93 -7.52 1.46
N ILE A 147 -15.27 -7.45 0.29
CA ILE A 147 -14.90 -6.20 -0.41
C ILE A 147 -16.11 -5.26 -0.57
N MET A 148 -17.30 -5.81 -0.85
CA MET A 148 -18.52 -5.01 -0.99
C MET A 148 -18.99 -4.39 0.34
N GLY A 149 -18.86 -5.12 1.45
CA GLY A 149 -19.21 -4.61 2.79
C GLY A 149 -18.26 -3.50 3.23
N PHE A 150 -16.99 -3.62 2.87
CA PHE A 150 -15.99 -2.59 3.09
C PHE A 150 -16.26 -1.31 2.29
N ILE A 151 -16.65 -1.44 1.01
CA ILE A 151 -17.05 -0.29 0.18
C ILE A 151 -18.30 0.40 0.74
N LYS A 152 -19.32 -0.36 1.14
CA LYS A 152 -20.53 0.19 1.78
C LYS A 152 -20.17 0.99 3.04
N ALA A 153 -19.36 0.40 3.94
CA ALA A 153 -18.89 1.06 5.14
C ALA A 153 -18.09 2.33 4.82
N PHE A 154 -17.25 2.30 3.78
CA PHE A 154 -16.49 3.47 3.32
C PHE A 154 -17.39 4.60 2.82
N VAL A 155 -18.41 4.29 2.01
CA VAL A 155 -19.38 5.28 1.52
C VAL A 155 -20.15 5.90 2.69
N VAL A 156 -20.59 5.10 3.65
CA VAL A 156 -21.25 5.59 4.87
C VAL A 156 -20.32 6.50 5.68
N ALA A 157 -19.07 6.09 5.90
CA ALA A 157 -18.08 6.90 6.61
C ALA A 157 -17.77 8.23 5.90
N LEU A 158 -17.77 8.24 4.55
CA LEU A 158 -17.64 9.45 3.75
C LEU A 158 -18.85 10.37 3.90
N ALA A 159 -20.06 9.81 3.84
CA ALA A 159 -21.28 10.56 4.02
C ALA A 159 -21.38 11.18 5.43
N LYS A 160 -21.09 10.41 6.49
CA LYS A 160 -21.05 10.92 7.88
C LYS A 160 -20.06 12.07 8.05
N SER A 161 -18.92 12.06 7.36
CA SER A 161 -17.96 13.18 7.44
C SER A 161 -18.42 14.48 6.79
N LYS A 162 -19.45 14.43 5.94
CA LYS A 162 -19.99 15.62 5.27
C LYS A 162 -21.30 16.08 5.91
N SER A 163 -22.13 15.16 6.38
CA SER A 163 -23.37 15.42 7.10
C SER A 163 -23.84 14.13 7.80
N GLU A 164 -24.01 14.17 9.12
CA GLU A 164 -24.43 13.00 9.93
C GLU A 164 -25.74 12.39 9.41
N GLY A 165 -26.76 13.21 9.15
CA GLY A 165 -28.08 12.74 8.70
C GLY A 165 -28.10 12.01 7.34
N VAL A 166 -27.19 12.35 6.42
CA VAL A 166 -27.06 11.62 5.13
C VAL A 166 -26.36 10.28 5.34
N GLY A 167 -25.40 10.23 6.28
CA GLY A 167 -24.69 9.02 6.62
C GLY A 167 -25.59 7.99 7.29
N ASP A 168 -26.46 8.40 8.21
CA ASP A 168 -27.40 7.51 8.89
C ASP A 168 -28.48 6.98 7.93
N ALA A 169 -29.00 7.82 7.02
CA ALA A 169 -29.95 7.39 5.99
C ALA A 169 -29.36 6.35 5.01
N LEU A 170 -28.07 6.48 4.66
CA LEU A 170 -27.36 5.50 3.83
C LEU A 170 -27.14 4.18 4.57
N GLU A 171 -26.81 4.23 5.86
CA GLU A 171 -26.61 3.04 6.70
C GLU A 171 -27.92 2.23 6.83
N GLU A 172 -29.04 2.91 7.07
CA GLU A 172 -30.37 2.30 7.12
C GLU A 172 -30.79 1.73 5.77
N GLY A 173 -30.55 2.45 4.67
CA GLY A 173 -30.82 1.98 3.32
C GLY A 173 -30.07 0.68 2.99
N PHE A 174 -28.78 0.60 3.37
CA PHE A 174 -27.99 -0.62 3.14
C PHE A 174 -28.44 -1.80 4.01
N LYS A 175 -28.88 -1.57 5.25
CA LYS A 175 -29.47 -2.62 6.11
C LYS A 175 -30.81 -3.13 5.56
N ALA A 176 -31.68 -2.23 5.10
CA ALA A 176 -32.98 -2.57 4.53
C ALA A 176 -32.89 -3.36 3.20
N THR A 177 -31.76 -3.28 2.51
CA THR A 177 -31.51 -4.03 1.26
C THR A 177 -30.93 -5.43 1.55
N GLU A 178 -30.23 -5.62 2.68
CA GLU A 178 -29.73 -6.94 3.11
C GLU A 178 -30.84 -7.83 3.71
N ASP A 179 -31.91 -7.24 4.27
CA ASP A 179 -33.07 -8.00 4.79
C ASP A 179 -34.06 -8.45 3.70
N LYS A 180 -33.91 -7.98 2.46
CA LYS A 180 -34.83 -8.26 1.33
C LYS A 180 -34.28 -9.24 0.29
N GLY A 181 -33.04 -9.71 0.44
CA GLY A 181 -32.40 -10.68 -0.46
C GLY A 181 -32.07 -11.97 0.26
#